data_AF-A0A0F9HDW1-F1
#
_entry.id   AF-A0A0F9HDW1-F1
#
_cell.length_a   1.000
_cell.length_b   1.000
_cell.length_c   1.000
_cell.angle_alpha   90.00
_cell.angle_beta   90.00
_cell.angle_gamma   90.00
#
_symmetry.space_group_name_H-M   'P 1'
#
loop_
_entity.id
_entity.type
_entity.pdbx_description
1 polymer ?
#
loop_
_entity_poly.entity_id
_entity_poly.type
_entity_poly.pdbx_seq_one_letter_code
_entity_poly.pdbx_strand_id
1 'polypeptide(L)'
;MQVVLEMDEAWSLMSVITSYVIDHSGVSQDGKSKIRRWRSDRAAGTVEMDNLAVAVNQTLGAYLDEKMTRTVRRRGRYVSSREVTR
;
A
#
# COMPACT_ATOMS: atom_id res chain seq x y z
N MET A 1 8.04 0.51 13.50
CA MET A 1 7.65 1.79 12.86
C MET A 1 6.25 1.57 12.34
N GLN A 2 5.27 2.35 12.80
CA GLN A 2 3.87 2.11 12.44
C GLN A 2 3.46 3.17 11.41
N VAL A 3 3.20 2.74 10.18
CA VAL A 3 2.60 3.59 9.15
C VAL A 3 1.10 3.36 9.23
N VAL A 4 0.35 4.42 9.55
CA VAL A 4 -1.11 4.43 9.53
C VAL A 4 -1.51 5.56 8.61
N LEU A 5 -2.24 5.23 7.56
CA LEU A 5 -2.80 6.18 6.62
C LEU A 5 -4.21 6.54 7.06
N GLU A 6 -4.48 7.83 7.17
CA GLU A 6 -5.85 8.34 7.23
C GLU A 6 -6.56 8.09 5.89
N MET A 7 -7.89 8.15 5.87
CA MET A 7 -8.69 7.90 4.67
C MET A 7 -8.23 8.74 3.46
N ASP A 8 -7.97 10.03 3.66
CA ASP A 8 -7.55 10.94 2.60
C ASP A 8 -6.14 10.61 2.09
N GLU A 9 -5.25 10.14 2.96
CA GLU A 9 -3.89 9.74 2.62
C GLU A 9 -3.90 8.42 1.83
N ALA A 10 -4.71 7.46 2.26
CA ALA A 10 -4.94 6.21 1.54
C ALA A 10 -5.53 6.48 0.15
N TRP A 11 -6.49 7.41 0.06
CA TRP A 11 -7.10 7.80 -1.20
C TRP A 11 -6.10 8.49 -2.14
N SER A 12 -5.29 9.40 -1.61
CA SER A 12 -4.22 10.08 -2.35
C SER A 12 -3.21 9.07 -2.92
N LEU A 13 -2.74 8.13 -2.11
CA LEU A 13 -1.84 7.05 -2.54
C LEU A 13 -2.47 6.20 -3.66
N MET A 14 -3.70 5.75 -3.47
CA MET A 14 -4.40 4.92 -4.46
C MET A 14 -4.70 5.67 -5.75
N SER A 15 -4.92 6.99 -5.68
CA SER A 15 -5.10 7.83 -6.86
C SER A 15 -3.82 7.90 -7.70
N VAL A 16 -2.66 7.98 -7.06
CA VAL A 16 -1.36 7.95 -7.76
C VAL A 16 -1.13 6.58 -8.40
N ILE A 17 -1.33 5.50 -7.65
CA ILE A 17 -1.13 4.12 -8.14
C ILE A 17 -2.03 3.84 -9.35
N THR A 18 -3.32 4.15 -9.25
CA THR A 18 -4.27 3.90 -10.34
C THR A 18 -3.99 4.74 -11.58
N SER A 19 -3.56 6.00 -11.41
CA SER A 19 -3.14 6.84 -12.53
C SER A 19 -1.91 6.26 -13.23
N TYR A 20 -0.90 5.86 -12.46
CA TYR A 20 0.29 5.21 -13.02
C TYR A 20 -0.05 3.94 -13.80
N VAL A 21 -0.94 3.09 -13.26
CA VAL A 21 -1.39 1.85 -13.93
C VAL A 21 -2.10 2.19 -15.25
N ILE A 22 -3.04 3.14 -15.26
CA ILE A 22 -3.78 3.52 -16.47
C ILE A 22 -2.83 3.97 -17.59
N ASP A 23 -1.78 4.69 -17.23
CA ASP A 23 -0.88 5.32 -18.19
C ASP A 23 0.25 4.39 -18.65
N HIS A 24 0.77 3.52 -17.79
CA HIS A 24 2.05 2.82 -18.03
C HIS A 24 1.94 1.30 -18.15
N SER A 25 0.84 0.66 -17.75
CA SER A 25 0.79 -0.81 -17.66
C SER A 25 0.24 -1.52 -18.92
N GLY A 26 -0.05 -0.77 -19.99
CA GLY A 26 -0.56 -1.35 -21.24
C GLY A 26 -1.97 -1.97 -21.13
N VAL A 27 -2.73 -1.64 -20.09
CA VAL A 27 -4.11 -2.15 -19.90
C VAL A 27 -4.98 -1.75 -21.10
N SER A 28 -5.86 -2.66 -21.52
CA SER A 28 -6.89 -2.40 -22.53
C SER A 28 -7.78 -1.22 -22.16
N GLN A 29 -8.45 -0.61 -23.15
CA GLN A 29 -9.37 0.50 -22.87
C GLN A 29 -10.53 0.10 -21.94
N ASP A 30 -11.04 -1.13 -22.06
CA ASP A 30 -12.02 -1.69 -21.13
C ASP A 30 -11.47 -1.76 -19.69
N GLY A 31 -10.25 -2.27 -19.52
CA GLY A 31 -9.61 -2.31 -18.20
C GLY A 31 -9.35 -0.92 -17.62
N LYS A 32 -8.92 0.06 -18.44
CA LYS A 32 -8.77 1.46 -18.01
C LYS A 32 -10.11 2.03 -17.53
N SER A 33 -11.21 1.76 -18.23
CA SER A 33 -12.55 2.19 -17.83
C SER A 33 -13.00 1.57 -16.50
N LYS A 34 -12.71 0.28 -16.29
CA LYS A 34 -12.96 -0.41 -15.01
C LYS A 34 -12.17 0.20 -13.86
N ILE A 35 -10.89 0.53 -14.07
CA ILE A 35 -10.06 1.18 -13.04
C ILE A 35 -10.59 2.58 -12.71
N ARG A 36 -10.97 3.37 -13.73
CA ARG A 36 -11.57 4.68 -13.51
C ARG A 36 -12.87 4.60 -12.74
N ARG A 37 -13.74 3.63 -13.06
CA ARG A 37 -14.97 3.37 -12.32
C ARG A 37 -14.69 2.94 -10.88
N TRP A 38 -13.77 2.00 -10.68
CA TRP A 38 -13.34 1.56 -9.35
C TRP A 38 -12.89 2.75 -8.48
N ARG A 39 -12.17 3.71 -9.09
CA ARG A 39 -11.75 4.94 -8.44
C ARG A 39 -12.98 5.78 -8.07
N SER A 40 -13.87 6.08 -9.02
CA SER A 40 -15.09 6.86 -8.73
C SER A 40 -15.96 6.25 -7.62
N ASP A 41 -16.11 4.93 -7.61
CA ASP A 41 -16.91 4.20 -6.60
C ASP A 41 -16.29 4.26 -5.19
N ARG A 42 -15.02 4.68 -5.06
CA ARG A 42 -14.24 4.76 -3.82
C ARG A 42 -13.74 6.17 -3.53
N ALA A 43 -14.48 7.18 -3.97
CA ALA A 43 -14.12 8.57 -3.67
C ALA A 43 -14.01 8.83 -2.16
N ALA A 44 -13.27 9.87 -1.79
CA ALA A 44 -13.13 10.27 -0.38
C ALA A 44 -14.50 10.48 0.28
N GLY A 45 -14.65 9.99 1.52
CA GLY A 45 -15.90 10.05 2.28
C GLY A 45 -16.88 8.88 2.02
N THR A 46 -16.54 7.94 1.15
CA THR A 46 -17.33 6.72 0.94
C THR A 46 -16.97 5.63 1.97
N VAL A 47 -17.94 4.76 2.29
CA VAL A 47 -17.71 3.59 3.16
C VAL A 47 -16.71 2.62 2.52
N GLU A 48 -16.72 2.54 1.19
CA GLU A 48 -15.80 1.73 0.41
C GLU A 48 -14.35 2.23 0.54
N MET A 49 -14.15 3.54 0.63
CA MET A 49 -12.83 4.13 0.85
C MET A 49 -12.34 3.91 2.28
N ASP A 50 -13.22 4.03 3.27
CA ASP A 50 -12.89 3.74 4.68
C ASP A 50 -12.43 2.28 4.85
N ASN A 51 -13.21 1.34 4.30
CA ASN A 51 -12.84 -0.08 4.27
C ASN A 51 -11.50 -0.33 3.55
N LEU A 52 -11.24 0.40 2.46
CA LEU A 52 -9.97 0.30 1.75
C LEU A 52 -8.80 0.82 2.59
N ALA A 53 -8.98 1.95 3.30
CA ALA A 53 -7.95 2.50 4.18
C ALA A 53 -7.57 1.51 5.29
N VAL A 54 -8.57 0.88 5.92
CA VAL A 54 -8.36 -0.19 6.91
C VAL A 54 -7.57 -1.35 6.31
N ALA A 55 -7.97 -1.85 5.14
CA ALA A 55 -7.31 -2.97 4.48
C ALA A 55 -5.85 -2.66 4.08
N VAL A 56 -5.60 -1.46 3.57
CA VAL A 56 -4.25 -0.98 3.22
C VAL A 56 -3.37 -0.93 4.47
N ASN A 57 -3.87 -0.34 5.55
CA ASN A 57 -3.13 -0.24 6.81
C ASN A 57 -2.79 -1.60 7.40
N GLN A 58 -3.75 -2.54 7.42
CA GLN A 58 -3.51 -3.90 7.88
C GLN A 58 -2.45 -4.62 7.04
N THR A 59 -2.55 -4.51 5.72
CA THR A 59 -1.63 -5.18 4.80
C THR A 59 -0.22 -4.58 4.89
N LEU A 60 -0.12 -3.26 4.92
CA LEU A 60 1.15 -2.54 5.02
C LEU A 60 1.82 -2.81 6.37
N GLY A 61 1.06 -2.79 7.47
CA GLY A 61 1.53 -3.13 8.80
C GLY A 61 2.11 -4.54 8.84
N ALA A 62 1.34 -5.54 8.37
CA ALA A 62 1.80 -6.93 8.32
C ALA A 62 3.08 -7.10 7.49
N TYR A 63 3.17 -6.45 6.33
CA TYR A 63 4.36 -6.50 5.48
C TYR A 63 5.58 -5.86 6.15
N LEU A 64 5.41 -4.68 6.75
CA LEU A 64 6.49 -3.98 7.45
C LEU A 64 6.96 -4.77 8.67
N ASP A 65 6.05 -5.37 9.42
CA ASP A 65 6.38 -6.21 10.57
C ASP A 65 7.15 -7.46 10.13
N GLU A 66 6.75 -8.12 9.05
CA GLU A 66 7.48 -9.26 8.50
C GLU A 66 8.91 -8.88 8.07
N LYS A 67 9.09 -7.71 7.45
CA LYS A 67 10.39 -7.24 6.97
C LYS A 67 11.28 -6.69 8.08
N MET A 68 10.70 -5.99 9.05
CA MET A 68 11.42 -5.50 10.23
C MET A 68 11.78 -6.62 11.20
N THR A 69 10.93 -7.64 11.36
CA THR A 69 11.29 -8.84 12.15
C THR A 69 12.51 -9.55 11.56
N ARG A 70 12.67 -9.51 10.23
CA ARG A 70 13.86 -10.01 9.54
C ARG A 70 15.07 -9.08 9.61
N THR A 71 14.99 -7.90 10.20
CA THR A 71 16.12 -6.97 10.31
C THR A 71 16.34 -6.57 11.77
N VAL A 72 17.31 -7.23 12.42
CA VAL A 72 17.65 -6.95 13.82
C VAL A 72 18.64 -5.79 13.85
N ARG A 73 18.30 -4.73 14.61
CA ARG A 73 19.24 -3.62 14.87
C ARG A 73 20.27 -4.07 15.90
N ARG A 74 21.53 -4.23 15.49
CA ARG A 74 22.66 -4.56 16.39
C ARG A 74 23.76 -3.52 16.25
N ARG A 75 24.18 -2.91 17.37
CA ARG A 75 25.31 -1.95 17.46
C ARG A 75 25.33 -0.89 16.35
N GLY A 76 24.18 -0.26 16.07
CA GLY A 76 24.09 0.85 15.11
C GLY A 76 24.02 0.47 13.63
N ARG A 77 23.93 -0.83 13.27
CA ARG A 77 23.70 -1.31 11.90
C ARG A 77 22.45 -2.19 11.83
N TYR A 78 21.74 -2.14 10.71
CA TYR A 78 20.63 -3.05 10.41
C TYR A 78 21.21 -4.31 9.76
N VAL A 79 21.03 -5.46 10.41
CA VAL A 79 21.55 -6.75 9.94
C VAL A 79 20.35 -7.66 9.65
N SER A 80 20.39 -8.37 8.52
CA SER A 80 19.36 -9.35 8.19
C SER A 80 19.42 -10.51 9.19
N SER A 81 18.28 -10.98 9.69
CA SER A 81 18.18 -12.10 10.62
C SER A 81 18.74 -13.41 10.05
N ARG A 82 18.89 -13.49 8.72
CA ARG A 82 19.56 -14.61 8.03
C ARG A 82 21.08 -14.59 8.15
N GLU A 83 21.69 -13.45 8.46
CA GLU A 83 23.15 -13.29 8.61
C GLU A 83 23.61 -13.50 10.06
N VAL A 84 22.69 -13.57 11.02
CA VAL A 84 23.00 -13.69 12.46
C VAL A 84 23.25 -15.14 12.90
N THR A 85 22.82 -16.11 12.10
CA THR A 85 22.93 -17.55 12.42
C THR A 85 24.14 -18.24 11.77
N ARG A 86 25.13 -17.48 11.29
CA ARG A 86 26.35 -18.02 10.67
C ARG A 86 27.59 -17.70 11.47
#